data_AF-A0A382MP07-F1
#
_entry.id   AF-A0A382MP07-F1
#
_cell.length_a   1.000
_cell.length_b   1.000
_cell.length_c   1.000
_cell.angle_alpha   90.00
_cell.angle_beta   90.00
_cell.angle_gamma   90.00
#
_symmetry.space_group_name_H-M   'P 1'
#
loop_
_entity.id
_entity.type
_entity.pdbx_description
1 polymer ?
#
loop_
_entity_poly.entity_id
_entity_poly.type
_entity_poly.pdbx_seq_one_letter_code
_entity_poly.pdbx_strand_id
1 'polypeptide(L)'
;MELYIIVFIIGLIFGSFLNVLIYRLPLDISLFKPLGSTCTHCKHRIKWHENIPILSYLLLKGKCSNCSKPISIVYPFVELTTALVTLLLYMNYWLNWELIVTIALFYTLIVLSFIDLKYKAVPDYLLIIAVILTIIVGDLMNILIFAG
;
A
#
# COMPACT_ATOMS: atom_id res chain seq x y z
N MET A 1 11.74 -21.80 -1.46
CA MET A 1 10.45 -21.62 -0.74
C MET A 1 10.56 -20.50 0.29
N GLU A 2 11.61 -20.48 1.10
CA GLU A 2 11.85 -19.46 2.14
C GLU A 2 11.85 -18.01 1.61
N LEU A 3 12.53 -17.75 0.48
CA LEU A 3 12.63 -16.40 -0.08
C LEU A 3 11.28 -15.83 -0.54
N TYR A 4 10.37 -16.67 -1.04
CA TYR A 4 9.02 -16.25 -1.43
C TYR A 4 8.19 -15.81 -0.22
N ILE A 5 8.34 -16.51 0.92
CA ILE A 5 7.68 -16.14 2.17
C ILE A 5 8.20 -14.79 2.66
N ILE A 6 9.51 -14.57 2.59
CA ILE A 6 10.13 -13.29 2.98
C ILE A 6 9.61 -12.15 2.11
N VAL A 7 9.57 -12.33 0.79
CA VAL A 7 9.06 -11.31 -0.16
C VAL A 7 7.58 -11.01 0.11
N PHE A 8 6.77 -12.04 0.39
CA PHE A 8 5.37 -11.86 0.74
C PHE A 8 5.19 -11.05 2.04
N ILE A 9 5.98 -11.37 3.08
CA ILE A 9 5.96 -10.61 4.35
C ILE A 9 6.40 -9.15 4.13
N ILE A 10 7.43 -8.92 3.30
CA ILE A 10 7.85 -7.56 2.93
C ILE A 10 6.69 -6.81 2.27
N GLY A 11 6.01 -7.43 1.31
CA GLY A 11 4.84 -6.83 0.66
C GLY A 11 3.69 -6.53 1.64
N LEU A 12 3.46 -7.39 2.64
CA LEU A 12 2.49 -7.11 3.71
C LEU A 12 2.86 -5.88 4.55
N ILE A 13 4.14 -5.76 4.94
CA ILE A 13 4.64 -4.62 5.71
C ILE A 13 4.47 -3.32 4.92
N PHE A 14 4.87 -3.33 3.64
CA PHE A 14 4.69 -2.18 2.77
C PHE A 14 3.21 -1.87 2.54
N GLY A 15 2.35 -2.87 2.37
CA GLY A 15 0.90 -2.68 2.25
C GLY A 15 0.28 -1.97 3.45
N SER A 16 0.76 -2.26 4.66
CA SER A 16 0.33 -1.55 5.88
C SER A 16 0.75 -0.07 5.84
N PHE A 17 1.94 0.23 5.30
CA PHE A 17 2.36 1.61 5.05
C PHE A 17 1.52 2.29 3.95
N LEU A 18 1.17 1.59 2.87
CA LEU A 18 0.32 2.14 1.81
C LEU A 18 -1.07 2.53 2.34
N ASN A 19 -1.64 1.78 3.28
CA ASN A 19 -2.88 2.17 3.96
C ASN A 19 -2.78 3.53 4.67
N VAL A 20 -1.61 3.85 5.24
CA VAL A 20 -1.35 5.16 5.84
C VAL A 20 -1.33 6.25 4.77
N LEU A 21 -0.68 5.99 3.64
CA LEU A 21 -0.64 6.92 2.50
C LEU A 21 -2.05 7.18 1.94
N ILE A 22 -2.81 6.13 1.64
CA ILE A 22 -4.19 6.21 1.11
C ILE A 22 -5.08 7.04 2.04
N TYR A 23 -4.92 6.90 3.35
CA TYR A 23 -5.73 7.64 4.31
C TYR A 23 -5.28 9.11 4.46
N ARG A 24 -3.98 9.35 4.59
CA ARG A 24 -3.44 10.67 5.00
C ARG A 24 -3.20 11.62 3.84
N LEU A 25 -2.76 11.12 2.68
CA LEU A 25 -2.39 11.94 1.53
C LEU A 25 -3.53 12.83 1.00
N PRO A 26 -4.79 12.35 0.85
CA PRO A 26 -5.89 13.19 0.37
C PRO A 26 -6.39 14.22 1.39
N LEU A 27 -5.98 14.06 2.65
CA LEU A 27 -6.40 14.90 3.77
C LEU A 27 -5.29 15.87 4.21
N ASP A 28 -4.17 15.92 3.48
CA ASP A 28 -2.97 16.69 3.82
C ASP A 28 -2.48 16.48 5.27
N ILE A 29 -2.72 15.28 5.81
CA ILE A 29 -2.28 14.93 7.16
C ILE A 29 -0.82 14.54 7.11
N SER A 30 -0.01 15.10 8.01
CA SER A 30 1.42 14.78 8.05
C SER A 30 1.66 13.28 8.25
N LEU A 31 2.59 12.71 7.47
CA LEU A 31 2.96 11.29 7.57
C LEU A 31 3.70 10.97 8.88
N PHE A 32 4.42 11.95 9.42
CA PHE A 32 5.29 11.79 10.59
C PHE A 32 4.60 12.10 11.92
N LYS A 33 3.45 12.80 11.95
CA LYS A 33 2.72 13.11 13.19
C LYS A 33 1.20 12.90 13.02
N PRO A 34 0.55 12.11 13.89
CA PRO A 34 1.11 11.26 14.94
C PRO A 34 1.82 10.00 14.39
N LEU A 35 2.81 9.52 15.14
CA LEU A 35 3.52 8.26 14.88
C LEU A 35 2.61 7.07 15.20
N GLY A 36 2.19 6.36 14.14
CA GLY A 36 1.37 5.15 14.20
C GLY A 36 -0.09 5.37 13.80
N SER A 37 -0.78 4.25 13.60
CA SER A 37 -2.22 4.23 13.32
C SER A 37 -2.99 4.60 14.60
N THR A 38 -4.04 5.40 14.46
CA THR A 38 -4.91 5.79 15.57
C THR A 38 -6.34 5.44 15.18
N CYS A 39 -7.10 4.85 16.09
CA CYS A 39 -8.51 4.57 15.82
C CYS A 39 -9.28 5.88 15.62
N THR A 40 -10.00 5.99 14.52
CA THR A 40 -10.79 7.19 14.16
C THR A 40 -11.94 7.45 15.12
N HIS A 41 -12.40 6.45 15.87
CA HIS A 41 -13.55 6.58 16.76
C HIS A 41 -13.19 6.87 18.22
N CYS A 42 -12.24 6.15 18.80
CA CYS A 42 -11.87 6.29 20.21
C CYS A 42 -10.55 7.03 20.42
N LYS A 43 -9.86 7.43 19.33
CA LYS A 43 -8.51 8.01 19.35
C LYS A 43 -7.48 7.15 20.08
N HIS A 44 -7.78 5.86 20.29
CA HIS A 44 -6.84 4.91 20.86
C HIS A 44 -5.65 4.76 19.91
N ARG A 45 -4.45 4.90 20.47
CA ARG A 45 -3.20 4.68 19.75
C ARG A 45 -3.01 3.18 19.55
N ILE A 46 -3.04 2.73 18.31
CA ILE A 46 -2.91 1.31 17.95
C ILE A 46 -1.48 0.87 18.29
N LYS A 47 -1.36 -0.19 19.10
CA LYS A 47 -0.06 -0.76 19.48
C LYS A 47 0.55 -1.48 18.28
N TRP A 48 1.87 -1.66 18.29
CA TRP A 48 2.59 -2.30 17.17
C TRP A 48 2.05 -3.71 16.82
N HIS A 49 1.64 -4.51 17.82
CA HIS A 49 1.08 -5.84 17.60
C HIS A 49 -0.36 -5.81 17.03
N GLU A 50 -1.09 -4.72 17.24
CA GLU A 50 -2.42 -4.50 16.65
C GLU A 50 -2.31 -3.97 15.21
N ASN A 51 -1.10 -3.62 14.77
CA ASN A 51 -0.79 -3.16 13.42
C ASN A 51 -0.05 -4.23 12.60
N ILE A 52 -0.06 -5.51 13.04
CA ILE A 52 0.51 -6.61 12.26
C ILE A 52 -0.41 -6.89 11.05
N PRO A 53 0.09 -6.74 9.81
CA PRO A 53 -0.73 -6.84 8.61
C PRO A 53 -1.52 -8.16 8.56
N ILE A 54 -2.80 -8.09 8.18
CA ILE A 54 -3.79 -9.19 8.09
C ILE A 54 -4.05 -9.93 9.40
N LEU A 55 -3.01 -10.33 10.14
CA LEU A 55 -3.10 -11.10 11.37
C LEU A 55 -3.84 -10.34 12.46
N SER A 56 -3.53 -9.05 12.67
CA SER A 56 -4.23 -8.27 13.70
C SER A 56 -5.71 -8.09 13.37
N TYR A 57 -6.05 -7.92 12.08
CA TYR A 57 -7.43 -7.82 11.64
C TYR A 57 -8.21 -9.12 11.91
N LEU A 58 -7.61 -10.27 11.61
CA LEU A 58 -8.22 -11.59 11.86
C LEU A 58 -8.37 -11.86 13.36
N LEU A 59 -7.34 -11.61 14.16
CA LEU A 59 -7.36 -11.82 15.62
C LEU A 59 -8.36 -10.91 16.32
N LEU A 60 -8.47 -9.65 15.89
CA LEU A 60 -9.42 -8.69 16.44
C LEU A 60 -10.83 -8.81 15.81
N LYS A 61 -11.05 -9.79 14.92
CA LYS A 61 -12.31 -10.02 14.19
C LYS A 61 -12.82 -8.76 13.48
N GLY A 62 -11.89 -8.00 12.91
CA GLY A 62 -12.16 -6.75 12.20
C GLY A 62 -12.70 -5.65 13.11
N LYS A 63 -12.42 -5.65 14.42
CA LYS A 63 -12.88 -4.63 15.37
C LYS A 63 -11.71 -3.98 16.10
N CYS A 64 -11.88 -2.74 16.55
CA CYS A 64 -10.89 -2.11 17.43
C CYS A 64 -10.87 -2.81 18.81
N SER A 65 -9.68 -3.08 19.35
CA SER A 65 -9.48 -3.71 20.66
C SER A 65 -10.13 -2.93 21.82
N ASN A 66 -10.13 -1.60 21.75
CA ASN A 66 -10.61 -0.75 22.84
C ASN A 66 -12.10 -0.38 22.73
N CYS A 67 -12.60 -0.10 21.52
CA CYS A 67 -13.99 0.38 21.33
C CYS A 67 -14.90 -0.56 20.57
N SER A 68 -14.40 -1.72 20.13
CA SER A 68 -15.12 -2.76 19.39
C SER A 68 -15.83 -2.30 18.10
N LYS A 69 -15.57 -1.07 17.64
CA LYS A 69 -16.08 -0.58 16.36
C LYS A 69 -15.36 -1.25 15.19
N PRO A 70 -16.05 -1.48 14.06
CA PRO A 70 -15.50 -2.19 12.92
C PRO A 70 -14.35 -1.41 12.27
N ILE A 71 -13.31 -2.13 11.87
CA ILE A 71 -12.22 -1.67 11.03
C ILE A 71 -12.60 -2.00 9.58
N SER A 72 -12.39 -1.04 8.67
CA SER A 72 -12.74 -1.23 7.26
C SER A 72 -12.00 -2.41 6.64
N ILE A 73 -12.70 -3.21 5.83
CA ILE A 73 -12.13 -4.36 5.11
C ILE A 73 -11.11 -3.92 4.03
N VAL A 74 -11.10 -2.64 3.66
CA VAL A 74 -10.14 -2.07 2.72
C VAL A 74 -8.70 -2.24 3.24
N TYR A 75 -8.47 -2.15 4.55
CA TYR A 75 -7.13 -2.27 5.13
C TYR A 75 -6.46 -3.61 4.85
N PRO A 76 -7.03 -4.77 5.26
CA PRO A 76 -6.44 -6.07 4.95
C PRO A 76 -6.44 -6.38 3.45
N PHE A 77 -7.36 -5.80 2.69
CA PHE A 77 -7.41 -5.99 1.24
C PHE A 77 -6.24 -5.30 0.52
N VAL A 78 -5.89 -4.06 0.91
CA VAL A 78 -4.69 -3.36 0.42
C VAL A 78 -3.42 -4.13 0.79
N GLU A 79 -3.33 -4.60 2.03
CA GLU A 79 -2.17 -5.39 2.50
C GLU A 79 -1.97 -6.66 1.67
N LEU A 80 -3.04 -7.44 1.47
CA LEU A 80 -2.99 -8.65 0.68
C LEU A 80 -2.67 -8.37 -0.80
N THR A 81 -3.30 -7.36 -1.39
CA THR A 81 -3.06 -6.97 -2.80
C THR A 81 -1.60 -6.58 -2.99
N THR A 82 -1.06 -5.78 -2.06
CA THR A 82 0.35 -5.35 -2.10
C THR A 82 1.28 -6.56 -1.99
N ALA A 83 1.03 -7.48 -1.06
CA ALA A 83 1.83 -8.68 -0.88
C ALA A 83 1.82 -9.62 -2.11
N LEU A 84 0.65 -9.82 -2.72
CA LEU A 84 0.51 -10.62 -3.92
C LEU A 84 1.20 -9.98 -5.12
N VAL A 85 1.04 -8.68 -5.33
CA VAL A 85 1.71 -7.96 -6.42
C VAL A 85 3.23 -8.04 -6.28
N THR A 86 3.77 -7.79 -5.09
CA THR A 86 5.23 -7.89 -4.84
C THR A 86 5.73 -9.30 -5.10
N LEU A 87 4.99 -10.33 -4.68
CA LEU A 87 5.35 -11.72 -4.91
C LEU A 87 5.34 -12.09 -6.41
N LEU A 88 4.32 -11.66 -7.15
CA LEU A 88 4.20 -11.89 -8.59
C LEU A 88 5.31 -11.19 -9.37
N LEU A 89 5.62 -9.93 -9.03
CA LEU A 89 6.71 -9.20 -9.65
C LEU A 89 8.06 -9.87 -9.38
N TYR A 90 8.28 -10.34 -8.15
CA TYR A 90 9.49 -11.06 -7.78
C TYR A 90 9.66 -12.36 -8.58
N MET A 91 8.57 -13.10 -8.83
CA MET A 91 8.59 -14.31 -9.66
C MET A 91 8.97 -14.04 -11.12
N ASN A 92 8.62 -12.86 -11.65
CA ASN A 92 8.89 -12.49 -13.04
C ASN A 92 10.28 -11.89 -13.26
N TYR A 93 10.68 -10.92 -12.44
CA TYR A 93 11.91 -10.13 -12.66
C TYR A 93 13.13 -10.67 -11.89
N TRP A 94 12.92 -11.54 -10.89
CA TRP A 94 13.96 -11.93 -9.94
C TRP A 94 14.64 -10.71 -9.29
N LEU A 95 15.76 -10.91 -8.59
CA LEU A 95 16.47 -9.86 -7.85
C LEU A 95 17.26 -8.96 -8.83
N ASN A 96 16.56 -8.01 -9.46
CA ASN A 96 17.13 -7.01 -10.38
C ASN A 96 16.71 -5.58 -9.97
N TRP A 97 17.42 -4.56 -10.45
CA TRP A 97 17.06 -3.15 -10.26
C TRP A 97 15.68 -2.83 -10.85
N GLU A 98 15.34 -3.42 -11.99
CA GLU A 98 14.02 -3.28 -12.61
C GLU A 98 12.88 -3.72 -11.68
N LEU A 99 13.08 -4.75 -10.87
CA LEU A 99 12.10 -5.20 -9.88
C LEU A 99 11.78 -4.07 -8.89
N ILE A 100 12.80 -3.39 -8.36
CA ILE A 100 12.63 -2.36 -7.35
C ILE A 100 11.82 -1.18 -7.90
N VAL A 101 12.16 -0.73 -9.11
CA VAL A 101 11.45 0.37 -9.76
C VAL A 101 10.01 -0.03 -10.11
N THR A 102 9.82 -1.27 -10.59
CA THR A 102 8.48 -1.80 -10.91
C THR A 102 7.62 -1.95 -9.65
N ILE A 103 8.18 -2.42 -8.53
CA ILE A 103 7.47 -2.47 -7.24
C ILE A 103 7.05 -1.06 -6.82
N ALA A 104 7.94 -0.06 -6.92
CA ALA A 104 7.62 1.32 -6.57
C ALA A 104 6.49 1.89 -7.45
N LEU A 105 6.50 1.57 -8.75
CA LEU A 105 5.43 1.95 -9.68
C LEU A 105 4.10 1.32 -9.26
N PHE A 106 4.05 0.00 -9.05
CA PHE A 106 2.84 -0.69 -8.64
C PHE A 106 2.32 -0.21 -7.28
N TYR A 107 3.19 0.09 -6.32
CA TYR A 107 2.77 0.67 -5.04
C TYR A 107 2.12 2.03 -5.22
N THR A 108 2.68 2.88 -6.10
CA THR A 108 2.09 4.19 -6.43
C THR A 108 0.71 4.02 -7.08
N LEU A 109 0.58 3.09 -8.02
CA LEU A 109 -0.69 2.77 -8.68
C LEU A 109 -1.75 2.20 -7.72
N ILE A 110 -1.34 1.35 -6.78
CA ILE A 110 -2.22 0.84 -5.72
C ILE A 110 -2.74 2.02 -4.88
N VAL A 111 -1.84 2.90 -4.40
CA VAL A 111 -2.24 4.07 -3.60
C VAL A 111 -3.21 4.96 -4.38
N LEU A 112 -2.90 5.27 -5.64
CA LEU A 112 -3.76 6.04 -6.53
C LEU A 112 -5.15 5.41 -6.70
N SER A 113 -5.20 4.10 -6.99
CA SER A 113 -6.45 3.37 -7.21
C SER A 113 -7.36 3.40 -5.98
N PHE A 114 -6.79 3.17 -4.78
CA PHE A 114 -7.59 3.18 -3.55
C PHE A 114 -7.98 4.58 -3.09
N ILE A 115 -7.16 5.60 -3.37
CA ILE A 115 -7.54 7.00 -3.13
C ILE A 115 -8.71 7.37 -4.05
N ASP A 116 -8.63 7.05 -5.34
CA ASP A 116 -9.70 7.32 -6.31
C ASP A 116 -11.00 6.60 -5.94
N LEU A 117 -10.94 5.30 -5.61
CA LEU A 117 -12.12 4.54 -5.17
C LEU A 117 -12.81 5.13 -3.94
N LYS A 118 -12.04 5.71 -3.00
CA LYS A 118 -12.56 6.21 -1.73
C LYS A 118 -12.98 7.68 -1.77
N TYR A 119 -12.18 8.53 -2.42
CA TYR A 119 -12.33 9.98 -2.41
C TYR A 119 -12.72 10.56 -3.77
N LYS A 120 -12.73 9.75 -4.84
CA LYS A 120 -12.97 10.18 -6.23
C LYS A 120 -12.09 11.36 -6.63
N ALA A 121 -10.85 11.33 -6.14
CA ALA A 121 -9.85 12.36 -6.34
C ALA A 121 -8.54 11.69 -6.70
N VAL A 122 -7.81 12.27 -7.65
CA VAL A 122 -6.49 11.79 -8.06
C VAL A 122 -5.48 12.89 -7.73
N PRO A 123 -4.60 12.71 -6.74
CA PRO A 123 -3.59 13.72 -6.42
C PRO A 123 -2.53 13.79 -7.53
N ASP A 124 -2.40 14.96 -8.16
CA ASP A 124 -1.53 15.18 -9.32
C ASP A 124 -0.06 14.80 -9.05
N TYR A 125 0.45 15.02 -7.84
CA TYR A 125 1.83 14.69 -7.48
C TYR A 125 2.10 13.17 -7.51
N LEU A 126 1.14 12.32 -7.12
CA LEU A 126 1.30 10.87 -7.22
C LEU A 126 1.27 10.42 -8.68
N LEU A 127 0.45 11.06 -9.51
CA LEU A 127 0.37 10.77 -10.94
C LEU A 127 1.69 11.13 -11.64
N ILE A 128 2.29 12.28 -11.31
CA ILE A 128 3.61 12.68 -11.82
C ILE A 128 4.69 11.66 -11.41
N ILE A 129 4.69 11.21 -10.15
CA ILE A 129 5.62 10.18 -9.67
C ILE A 129 5.46 8.88 -10.47
N ALA A 130 4.22 8.44 -10.70
CA ALA A 130 3.94 7.25 -11.50
C ALA A 130 4.51 7.39 -12.93
N VAL A 131 4.28 8.51 -13.59
CA VAL A 131 4.81 8.78 -14.94
C VAL A 131 6.34 8.73 -14.96
N ILE A 132 7.01 9.35 -13.98
CA ILE A 132 8.48 9.32 -13.88
C ILE A 132 8.98 7.88 -13.71
N LEU A 133 8.36 7.10 -12.82
CA LEU A 133 8.73 5.70 -12.61
C LEU A 133 8.51 4.85 -13.86
N THR A 134 7.41 5.07 -14.59
CA THR A 134 7.15 4.40 -15.87
C THR A 134 8.22 4.70 -16.91
N ILE A 135 8.68 5.94 -17.02
CA ILE A 135 9.78 6.35 -17.93
C ILE A 135 11.10 5.66 -17.58
N ILE A 136 11.35 5.39 -16.30
CA ILE A 136 12.58 4.71 -15.87
C ILE A 136 12.53 3.21 -16.19
N VAL A 137 11.35 2.59 -16.15
CA VAL A 137 11.17 1.14 -16.40
C VAL A 137 11.04 0.81 -17.89
N GLY A 138 10.34 1.65 -18.65
CA GLY A 138 10.02 1.38 -20.05
C GLY A 138 10.97 2.07 -21.03
N ASP A 139 11.29 1.38 -22.13
CA ASP A 139 11.69 2.07 -23.36
C ASP A 139 10.57 3.03 -23.77
N LEU A 140 10.92 4.29 -24.05
CA LEU A 140 10.00 5.40 -24.36
C LEU A 140 8.91 5.04 -25.39
N MET A 141 9.19 4.09 -26.28
CA MET A 141 8.27 3.58 -27.30
C MET A 141 7.10 2.74 -26.76
N ASN A 142 7.30 1.93 -25.72
CA ASN A 142 6.24 1.11 -25.14
C ASN A 142 5.28 1.95 -24.27
N ILE A 143 5.80 3.05 -23.72
CA ILE A 143 5.05 3.97 -22.85
C ILE A 143 4.01 4.76 -23.65
N LEU A 144 4.36 5.21 -24.85
CA LEU A 144 3.46 5.96 -25.73
C LEU A 144 2.31 5.11 -26.29
N ILE A 145 2.49 3.78 -26.39
CA ILE A 145 1.45 2.85 -26.89
C ILE A 145 0.39 2.56 -25.83
N PHE A 146 0.72 2.59 -24.54
CA PHE A 146 -0.24 2.34 -23.45
C PHE A 146 -0.97 3.60 -22.99
N ALA A 147 -0.42 4.78 -23.29
CA ALA A 147 -1.03 6.09 -23.01
C ALA A 147 -1.94 6.61 -24.13
N GLY A 148 -2.07 5.86 -25.24
CA GLY A 148 -2.91 6.18 -26.40
C GLY A 148 -4.20 5.36 -26.45
#